data_AF-A0A6I3H4Z3-F1
#
_entry.id   AF-A0A6I3H4Z3-F1
#
_cell.length_a   1.000
_cell.length_b   1.000
_cell.length_c   1.000
_cell.angle_alpha   90.00
_cell.angle_beta   90.00
_cell.angle_gamma   90.00
#
_symmetry.space_group_name_H-M   'P 1'
#
loop_
_entity.id
_entity.type
_entity.pdbx_description
1 polymer ?
#
loop_
_entity_poly.entity_id
_entity_poly.type
_entity_poly.pdbx_seq_one_letter_code
_entity_poly.pdbx_strand_id
1 'polypeptide(L)'
;MSPKQNGLFSAGDKVQLTGPKGRINTIVLTKGGTFGTHRGDLRHDDIIGLPDGSVVANQNGVEYLALKPLLNDFVLSMPRGAAIIYPKDAAQILVSGDIFAGAVVVEAGVGSGALSLYLLRAVGESGQLHSFERRAEFAEIAQGNVASQTGSKPKNWNVHLGDLQEELPKVLKPHTVDRVVLDMLAPWECIDSVATALKPGGLVIVYVATVTQLSRVAESIRATSMFTEPEAFESLVRPWHLQGLAVRPEHRMIGHTGFIITARRLAPGTVLPQFKNKVKSTEYSDQDILAWNPEGLGERKVSEKKLRKTVRKATS
;
A
#
# COMPACT_ATOMS: atom_id res chain seq x y z
N MET A 1 6.62 -2.44 15.74
CA MET A 1 8.03 -2.88 15.75
C MET A 1 8.78 -2.49 14.47
N SER A 2 9.52 -1.39 14.50
CA SER A 2 10.70 -1.22 13.64
C SER A 2 11.83 -2.02 14.28
N PRO A 3 12.71 -2.72 13.54
CA PRO A 3 13.98 -3.18 14.10
C PRO A 3 14.63 -2.00 14.83
N LYS A 4 15.10 -2.22 16.06
CA LYS A 4 15.90 -1.22 16.79
C LYS A 4 17.05 -0.82 15.88
N GLN A 5 17.00 0.39 15.33
CA GLN A 5 18.11 0.93 14.59
C GLN A 5 19.18 1.30 15.61
N ASN A 6 20.03 0.34 15.98
CA ASN A 6 21.19 0.58 16.83
C ASN A 6 22.28 1.41 16.11
N GLY A 7 21.91 2.17 15.05
CA GLY A 7 22.81 2.96 14.21
C GLY A 7 23.81 2.16 13.39
N LEU A 8 24.13 0.92 13.74
CA LEU A 8 25.15 0.10 13.09
C LEU A 8 24.55 -0.95 12.16
N PHE A 9 25.27 -1.32 11.11
CA PHE A 9 24.95 -2.44 10.23
C PHE A 9 25.21 -3.78 10.91
N SER A 10 24.29 -4.72 10.77
CA SER A 10 24.40 -6.10 11.26
C SER A 10 24.19 -7.10 10.14
N ALA A 11 24.69 -8.33 10.31
CA ALA A 11 24.32 -9.43 9.42
C ALA A 11 22.80 -9.65 9.46
N GLY A 12 22.19 -9.84 8.28
CA GLY A 12 20.75 -9.89 8.08
C GLY A 12 20.12 -8.54 7.72
N ASP A 13 20.82 -7.42 7.93
CA ASP A 13 20.30 -6.10 7.54
C ASP A 13 20.21 -5.98 6.03
N LYS A 14 19.14 -5.33 5.55
CA LYS A 14 19.08 -4.81 4.19
C LYS A 14 19.87 -3.51 4.12
N VAL A 15 20.67 -3.36 3.06
CA VAL A 15 21.48 -2.17 2.81
C VAL A 15 21.29 -1.71 1.38
N GLN A 16 21.12 -0.39 1.21
CA GLN A 16 21.19 0.28 -0.07
C GLN A 16 22.59 0.82 -0.30
N LEU A 17 23.19 0.39 -1.41
CA LEU A 17 24.50 0.81 -1.86
C LEU A 17 24.35 1.75 -3.05
N THR A 18 24.80 3.00 -2.87
CA THR A 18 24.84 4.01 -3.92
C THR A 18 26.28 4.19 -4.39
N GLY A 19 26.57 3.72 -5.61
CA GLY A 19 27.91 3.85 -6.21
C GLY A 19 28.12 5.18 -6.93
N PRO A 20 29.28 5.39 -7.58
CA PRO A 20 29.69 6.70 -8.13
C PRO A 20 28.81 7.27 -9.25
N LYS A 21 28.00 6.43 -9.90
CA LYS A 21 27.02 6.86 -10.92
C LYS A 21 25.64 7.14 -10.32
N GLY A 22 25.50 7.17 -9.00
CA GLY A 22 24.21 7.31 -8.31
C GLY A 22 23.30 6.09 -8.42
N ARG A 23 23.79 4.95 -8.94
CA ARG A 23 22.99 3.73 -9.08
C ARG A 23 22.83 3.07 -7.72
N ILE A 24 21.58 2.92 -7.29
CA ILE A 24 21.20 2.26 -6.05
C ILE A 24 21.03 0.76 -6.29
N ASN A 25 21.62 -0.06 -5.41
CA ASN A 25 21.39 -1.50 -5.34
C ASN A 25 21.01 -1.86 -3.90
N THR A 26 20.09 -2.80 -3.72
CA THR A 26 19.70 -3.30 -2.39
C THR A 26 20.19 -4.73 -2.21
N ILE A 27 20.90 -4.97 -1.11
CA ILE A 27 21.46 -6.27 -0.74
C ILE A 27 21.08 -6.63 0.69
N VAL A 28 21.21 -7.91 1.05
CA VAL A 28 21.15 -8.39 2.43
C VAL A 28 22.57 -8.68 2.87
N LEU A 29 23.00 -8.12 4.01
CA LEU A 29 24.32 -8.38 4.57
C LEU A 29 24.39 -9.80 5.11
N THR A 30 25.43 -10.52 4.73
CA THR A 30 25.70 -11.90 5.14
C THR A 30 27.17 -11.98 5.50
N LYS A 31 27.50 -12.56 6.65
CA LYS A 31 28.90 -12.75 7.07
C LYS A 31 29.67 -13.54 6.02
N GLY A 32 30.86 -13.08 5.64
CA GLY A 32 31.67 -13.67 4.56
C GLY A 32 31.08 -13.50 3.15
N GLY A 33 29.95 -12.80 3.01
CA GLY A 33 29.31 -12.54 1.73
C GLY A 33 29.97 -11.42 0.94
N THR A 34 29.70 -11.38 -0.36
CA THR A 34 30.22 -10.36 -1.27
C THR A 34 29.14 -9.88 -2.22
N PHE A 35 29.12 -8.57 -2.48
CA PHE A 35 28.31 -7.97 -3.52
C PHE A 35 29.16 -7.69 -4.76
N GLY A 36 28.95 -8.48 -5.81
CA GLY A 36 29.69 -8.35 -7.06
C GLY A 36 29.23 -7.16 -7.89
N THR A 37 30.19 -6.33 -8.31
CA THR A 37 29.91 -5.21 -9.21
C THR A 37 30.83 -5.25 -10.42
N HIS A 38 30.43 -4.59 -11.51
CA HIS A 38 31.28 -4.37 -12.69
C HIS A 38 32.59 -3.60 -12.41
N ARG A 39 32.82 -3.14 -11.17
CA ARG A 39 34.01 -2.39 -10.74
C ARG A 39 34.77 -3.08 -9.60
N GLY A 40 34.47 -4.34 -9.32
CA GLY A 40 35.02 -5.10 -8.20
C GLY A 40 33.99 -5.41 -7.12
N ASP A 41 34.33 -6.34 -6.24
CA ASP A 41 33.44 -6.88 -5.23
C ASP A 41 33.53 -6.11 -3.92
N LEU A 42 32.37 -5.76 -3.35
CA LEU A 42 32.28 -5.18 -2.01
C LEU A 42 32.05 -6.30 -1.00
N ARG A 43 32.92 -6.48 0.00
CA ARG A 43 32.73 -7.50 1.03
C ARG A 43 31.71 -7.01 2.05
N HIS A 44 30.78 -7.88 2.43
CA HIS A 44 29.76 -7.53 3.42
C HIS A 44 30.38 -7.28 4.80
N ASP A 45 31.46 -7.99 5.13
CA ASP A 45 32.17 -7.84 6.40
C ASP A 45 32.81 -6.45 6.55
N ASP A 46 33.11 -5.75 5.44
CA ASP A 46 33.62 -4.37 5.46
C ASP A 46 32.50 -3.35 5.78
N ILE A 47 31.23 -3.77 5.71
CA ILE A 47 30.05 -2.93 6.01
C ILE A 47 29.52 -3.25 7.42
N ILE A 48 29.50 -4.54 7.80
CA ILE A 48 28.98 -4.99 9.09
C ILE A 48 29.76 -4.33 10.23
N GLY A 49 29.04 -3.77 11.20
CA GLY A 49 29.61 -3.04 12.33
C GLY A 49 29.83 -1.55 12.07
N LEU A 50 29.77 -1.09 10.82
CA LEU A 50 29.85 0.34 10.52
C LEU A 50 28.53 1.07 10.84
N PRO A 51 28.59 2.38 11.14
CA PRO A 51 27.40 3.22 11.23
C PRO A 51 26.64 3.34 9.91
N ASP A 52 25.32 3.50 9.99
CA ASP A 52 24.45 3.85 8.88
C ASP A 52 24.88 5.19 8.27
N GLY A 53 24.90 5.26 6.93
CA GLY A 53 25.45 6.39 6.19
C GLY A 53 26.96 6.36 5.98
N SER A 54 27.64 5.25 6.29
CA SER A 54 29.07 5.10 6.01
C SER A 54 29.37 4.95 4.52
N VAL A 55 30.54 5.45 4.10
CA VAL A 55 31.11 5.19 2.78
C VAL A 55 32.11 4.06 2.89
N VAL A 56 31.97 3.04 2.03
CA VAL A 56 32.85 1.88 1.98
C VAL A 56 33.47 1.77 0.59
N ALA A 57 34.78 1.62 0.54
CA ALA A 57 35.51 1.42 -0.70
C ALA A 57 35.69 -0.08 -0.97
N ASN A 58 35.60 -0.49 -2.23
CA ASN A 58 35.99 -1.83 -2.64
C ASN A 58 37.52 -1.95 -2.81
N GLN A 59 38.01 -3.13 -3.15
CA GLN A 59 39.44 -3.42 -3.37
C GLN A 59 40.12 -2.55 -4.44
N ASN A 60 39.33 -1.96 -5.34
CA ASN A 60 39.81 -1.06 -6.41
C ASN A 60 39.69 0.43 -6.01
N GLY A 61 39.38 0.74 -4.75
CA GLY A 61 39.18 2.11 -4.25
C GLY A 61 37.87 2.76 -4.70
N VAL A 62 36.91 2.00 -5.24
CA VAL A 62 35.63 2.54 -5.67
C VAL A 62 34.69 2.63 -4.48
N GLU A 63 34.25 3.85 -4.19
CA GLU A 63 33.40 4.17 -3.04
C GLU A 63 31.92 3.91 -3.27
N TYR A 64 31.25 3.45 -2.22
CA TYR A 64 29.82 3.22 -2.13
C TYR A 64 29.28 3.79 -0.83
N LEU A 65 28.24 4.62 -0.91
CA LEU A 65 27.47 5.03 0.27
C LEU A 65 26.53 3.88 0.68
N ALA A 66 26.66 3.40 1.90
CA ALA A 66 25.80 2.39 2.50
C ALA A 66 24.75 3.04 3.40
N LEU A 67 23.48 2.82 3.10
CA LEU A 67 22.34 3.30 3.88
C LEU A 67 21.39 2.16 4.23
N LYS A 68 20.81 2.18 5.44
CA LYS A 68 19.63 1.35 5.72
C LYS A 68 18.44 1.91 4.93
N PRO A 69 17.71 1.07 4.17
CA PRO A 69 16.58 1.53 3.37
C PRO A 69 15.48 2.09 4.28
N LEU A 70 14.94 3.25 3.91
CA LEU A 70 13.67 3.69 4.47
C LEU A 70 12.55 2.76 4.03
N LEU A 71 11.38 2.86 4.68
CA LEU A 71 10.24 2.04 4.28
C LEU A 71 9.83 2.31 2.83
N ASN A 72 9.88 3.57 2.39
CA ASN A 72 9.59 3.95 1.01
C ASN A 72 10.56 3.26 0.04
N ASP A 73 11.84 3.20 0.38
CA ASP A 73 12.87 2.55 -0.43
C ASP A 73 12.62 1.04 -0.54
N PHE A 74 12.26 0.41 0.58
CA PHE A 74 11.90 -1.00 0.61
C PHE A 74 10.65 -1.28 -0.24
N VAL A 75 9.57 -0.53 -0.04
CA VAL A 75 8.31 -0.72 -0.78
C VAL A 75 8.52 -0.57 -2.29
N LEU A 76 9.39 0.34 -2.72
CA LEU A 76 9.70 0.53 -4.13
C LEU A 76 10.62 -0.55 -4.71
N SER A 77 11.38 -1.28 -3.89
CA SER A 77 12.33 -2.29 -4.35
C SER A 77 11.91 -3.74 -4.06
N MET A 78 10.91 -3.95 -3.22
CA MET A 78 10.50 -5.29 -2.77
C MET A 78 9.96 -6.15 -3.93
N PRO A 79 10.03 -7.49 -3.81
CA PRO A 79 9.38 -8.41 -4.74
C PRO A 79 7.87 -8.12 -4.87
N ARG A 80 7.36 -8.04 -6.11
CA ARG A 80 5.96 -7.66 -6.38
C ARG A 80 5.19 -8.74 -7.14
N GLY A 81 4.13 -9.26 -6.53
CA GLY A 81 3.17 -10.17 -7.17
C GLY A 81 2.09 -9.42 -7.95
N ALA A 82 1.72 -8.25 -7.44
CA ALA A 82 0.70 -7.36 -7.97
C ALA A 82 1.25 -5.93 -8.11
N ALA A 83 0.44 -5.04 -8.70
CA ALA A 83 0.71 -3.61 -8.59
C ALA A 83 0.68 -3.20 -7.10
N ILE A 84 1.43 -2.17 -6.74
CA ILE A 84 1.49 -1.65 -5.37
C ILE A 84 0.88 -0.27 -5.33
N ILE A 85 0.29 0.08 -4.19
CA ILE A 85 0.03 1.48 -3.84
C ILE A 85 1.36 2.20 -3.70
N TYR A 86 1.51 3.31 -4.43
CA TYR A 86 2.71 4.13 -4.38
C TYR A 86 2.78 4.90 -3.07
N PRO A 87 3.98 5.25 -2.55
CA PRO A 87 4.11 5.98 -1.28
C PRO A 87 3.30 7.27 -1.20
N LYS A 88 3.12 8.00 -2.33
CA LYS A 88 2.29 9.20 -2.37
C LYS A 88 0.84 8.91 -2.01
N ASP A 89 0.29 7.81 -2.52
CA ASP A 89 -1.11 7.41 -2.33
C ASP A 89 -1.29 6.75 -0.97
N ALA A 90 -0.32 5.94 -0.53
CA ALA A 90 -0.29 5.39 0.83
C ALA A 90 -0.32 6.51 1.89
N ALA A 91 0.45 7.60 1.69
CA ALA A 91 0.41 8.75 2.59
C ALA A 91 -0.98 9.39 2.63
N GLN A 92 -1.65 9.56 1.48
CA GLN A 92 -3.01 10.09 1.43
C GLN A 92 -4.03 9.15 2.09
N ILE A 93 -3.89 7.84 1.92
CA ILE A 93 -4.73 6.83 2.58
C ILE A 93 -4.57 6.90 4.10
N LEU A 94 -3.34 7.01 4.61
CA LEU A 94 -3.10 7.09 6.06
C LEU A 94 -3.69 8.36 6.66
N VAL A 95 -3.49 9.51 5.99
CA VAL A 95 -3.92 10.82 6.49
C VAL A 95 -5.41 11.03 6.32
N SER A 96 -5.93 10.87 5.11
CA SER A 96 -7.37 11.04 4.82
C SER A 96 -8.21 9.95 5.45
N GLY A 97 -7.62 8.77 5.60
CA GLY A 97 -8.22 7.66 6.33
C GLY A 97 -8.15 7.80 7.84
N ASP A 98 -7.41 8.79 8.36
CA ASP A 98 -7.16 8.96 9.80
C ASP A 98 -6.80 7.63 10.47
N ILE A 99 -5.76 6.97 9.95
CA ILE A 99 -5.27 5.70 10.50
C ILE A 99 -4.46 6.01 11.77
N PHE A 100 -5.04 5.72 12.93
CA PHE A 100 -4.48 6.08 14.23
C PHE A 100 -3.93 4.88 15.02
N ALA A 101 -3.06 5.15 15.99
CA ALA A 101 -2.50 4.13 16.87
C ALA A 101 -3.58 3.47 17.73
N GLY A 102 -3.63 2.14 17.76
CA GLY A 102 -4.67 1.38 18.46
C GLY A 102 -5.91 1.06 17.60
N ALA A 103 -5.99 1.57 16.37
CA ALA A 103 -7.14 1.30 15.49
C ALA A 103 -7.23 -0.18 15.09
N VAL A 104 -8.46 -0.68 14.94
CA VAL A 104 -8.76 -1.91 14.21
C VAL A 104 -9.03 -1.56 12.75
N VAL A 105 -8.09 -1.93 11.88
CA VAL A 105 -8.14 -1.62 10.45
C VAL A 105 -8.39 -2.90 9.66
N VAL A 106 -9.31 -2.83 8.70
CA VAL A 106 -9.49 -3.87 7.67
C VAL A 106 -8.86 -3.38 6.37
N GLU A 107 -8.12 -4.25 5.70
CA GLU A 107 -7.59 -4.03 4.35
C GLU A 107 -8.06 -5.19 3.45
N ALA A 108 -8.42 -4.93 2.21
CA ALA A 108 -8.64 -5.99 1.24
C ALA A 108 -8.03 -5.66 -0.12
N GLY A 109 -7.39 -6.67 -0.72
CA GLY A 109 -6.42 -6.46 -1.80
C GLY A 109 -5.01 -6.29 -1.26
N VAL A 110 -4.49 -7.31 -0.57
CA VAL A 110 -3.20 -7.24 0.13
C VAL A 110 -2.05 -7.18 -0.88
N GLY A 111 -2.19 -7.90 -2.01
CA GLY A 111 -1.25 -7.86 -3.12
C GLY A 111 0.16 -8.27 -2.69
N SER A 112 1.08 -7.29 -2.61
CA SER A 112 2.47 -7.54 -2.20
C SER A 112 2.80 -7.06 -0.78
N GLY A 113 1.80 -6.63 0.00
CA GLY A 113 1.97 -6.15 1.37
C GLY A 113 2.52 -4.72 1.49
N ALA A 114 2.51 -3.94 0.41
CA ALA A 114 3.07 -2.59 0.38
C ALA A 114 2.33 -1.65 1.35
N LEU A 115 1.01 -1.57 1.19
CA LEU A 115 0.16 -0.75 2.03
C LEU A 115 0.08 -1.32 3.45
N SER A 116 -0.01 -2.64 3.60
CA SER A 116 -0.01 -3.32 4.90
C SER A 116 1.17 -2.90 5.79
N LEU A 117 2.38 -2.70 5.24
CA LEU A 117 3.53 -2.20 6.00
C LEU A 117 3.31 -0.80 6.61
N TYR A 118 2.69 0.09 5.83
CA TYR A 118 2.37 1.44 6.32
C TYR A 118 1.24 1.41 7.35
N LEU A 119 0.19 0.61 7.11
CA LEU A 119 -0.91 0.42 8.04
C LEU A 119 -0.42 -0.14 9.38
N LEU A 120 0.39 -1.20 9.35
CA LEU A 120 0.99 -1.79 10.56
C LEU A 120 1.85 -0.82 11.34
N ARG A 121 2.58 0.06 10.64
CA ARG A 121 3.36 1.13 11.28
C ARG A 121 2.44 2.15 11.95
N ALA A 122 1.36 2.56 11.30
CA ALA A 122 0.44 3.59 11.79
C ALA A 122 -0.42 3.10 12.97
N VAL A 123 -0.96 1.89 12.91
CA VAL A 123 -1.80 1.33 13.99
C VAL A 123 -1.00 0.98 15.25
N GLY A 124 0.33 0.87 15.14
CA GLY A 124 1.20 0.55 16.27
C GLY A 124 0.97 -0.84 16.85
N GLU A 125 1.54 -1.12 18.02
CA GLU A 125 1.50 -2.46 18.63
C GLU A 125 0.17 -2.77 19.35
N SER A 126 -0.58 -1.73 19.71
CA SER A 126 -1.90 -1.85 20.34
C SER A 126 -3.05 -1.97 19.34
N GLY A 127 -2.83 -1.59 18.08
CA GLY A 127 -3.82 -1.71 17.01
C GLY A 127 -3.78 -3.07 16.32
N GLN A 128 -4.74 -3.33 15.43
CA GLN A 128 -4.86 -4.58 14.69
C GLN A 128 -5.09 -4.32 13.21
N LEU A 129 -4.46 -5.12 12.35
CA LEU A 129 -4.71 -5.12 10.91
C LEU A 129 -5.28 -6.48 10.50
N HIS A 130 -6.48 -6.47 9.91
CA HIS A 130 -7.14 -7.62 9.30
C HIS A 130 -7.11 -7.47 7.78
N SER A 131 -6.28 -8.26 7.12
CA SER A 131 -6.03 -8.18 5.69
C SER A 131 -6.69 -9.36 4.98
N PHE A 132 -7.49 -9.11 3.94
CA PHE A 132 -8.22 -10.14 3.17
C PHE A 132 -7.66 -10.25 1.76
N GLU A 133 -7.26 -11.47 1.37
CA GLU A 133 -6.68 -11.77 0.06
C GLU A 133 -7.28 -13.06 -0.50
N ARG A 134 -7.76 -13.01 -1.74
CA ARG A 134 -8.38 -14.18 -2.40
C ARG A 134 -7.34 -15.19 -2.87
N ARG A 135 -6.14 -14.71 -3.19
CA ARG A 135 -5.10 -15.50 -3.85
C ARG A 135 -4.01 -15.88 -2.85
N ALA A 136 -3.94 -17.16 -2.49
CA ALA A 136 -2.98 -17.67 -1.52
C ALA A 136 -1.54 -17.26 -1.82
N GLU A 137 -1.13 -17.30 -3.10
CA GLU A 137 0.19 -16.84 -3.54
C GLU A 137 0.51 -15.36 -3.22
N PHE A 138 -0.49 -14.48 -3.25
CA PHE A 138 -0.32 -13.06 -2.91
C PHE A 138 -0.25 -12.88 -1.40
N ALA A 139 -1.06 -13.62 -0.65
CA ALA A 139 -0.95 -13.65 0.81
C ALA A 139 0.45 -14.11 1.26
N GLU A 140 1.01 -15.15 0.63
CA GLU A 140 2.37 -15.63 0.90
C GLU A 140 3.44 -14.58 0.57
N ILE A 141 3.35 -13.92 -0.60
CA ILE A 141 4.27 -12.84 -0.99
C ILE A 141 4.20 -11.69 0.02
N ALA A 142 2.99 -11.24 0.37
CA ALA A 142 2.80 -10.16 1.31
C ALA A 142 3.38 -10.52 2.68
N GLN A 143 3.12 -11.73 3.18
CA GLN A 143 3.65 -12.19 4.46
C GLN A 143 5.18 -12.27 4.45
N GLY A 144 5.77 -12.79 3.38
CA GLY A 144 7.23 -12.82 3.20
C GLY A 144 7.84 -11.42 3.20
N ASN A 145 7.28 -10.49 2.41
CA ASN A 145 7.75 -9.12 2.34
C ASN A 145 7.65 -8.40 3.70
N VAL A 146 6.51 -8.53 4.39
CA VAL A 146 6.30 -7.90 5.70
C VAL A 146 7.24 -8.47 6.74
N ALA A 147 7.39 -9.79 6.82
CA ALA A 147 8.31 -10.44 7.75
C ALA A 147 9.76 -10.06 7.46
N SER A 148 10.13 -10.02 6.18
CA SER A 148 11.46 -9.61 5.73
C SER A 148 11.78 -8.15 6.09
N GLN A 149 10.78 -7.26 6.14
CA GLN A 149 11.00 -5.85 6.49
C GLN A 149 10.94 -5.58 8.00
N THR A 150 10.10 -6.31 8.73
CA THR A 150 9.91 -6.12 10.18
C THR A 150 10.80 -7.04 11.02
N GLY A 151 11.46 -8.01 10.39
CA GLY A 151 12.32 -9.02 11.02
C GLY A 151 11.56 -10.19 11.64
N SER A 152 10.22 -10.16 11.67
CA SER A 152 9.37 -11.23 12.21
C SER A 152 7.94 -11.10 11.67
N LYS A 153 7.09 -12.11 11.84
CA LYS A 153 5.66 -11.94 11.55
C LYS A 153 5.03 -11.03 12.61
N PRO A 154 4.46 -9.88 12.24
CA PRO A 154 3.79 -9.00 13.20
C PRO A 154 2.62 -9.72 13.88
N LYS A 155 2.58 -9.71 15.22
CA LYS A 155 1.56 -10.42 16.00
C LYS A 155 0.16 -9.83 15.85
N ASN A 156 0.08 -8.55 15.52
CA ASN A 156 -1.15 -7.81 15.35
C ASN A 156 -1.63 -7.75 13.88
N TRP A 157 -1.08 -8.60 13.02
CA TRP A 157 -1.48 -8.71 11.63
C TRP A 157 -2.10 -10.08 11.34
N ASN A 158 -3.37 -10.06 10.96
CA ASN A 158 -4.17 -11.24 10.64
C ASN A 158 -4.47 -11.24 9.14
N VAL A 159 -3.99 -12.23 8.40
CA VAL A 159 -4.25 -12.38 6.97
C VAL A 159 -5.25 -13.52 6.76
N HIS A 160 -6.39 -13.21 6.15
CA HIS A 160 -7.50 -14.12 5.90
C HIS A 160 -7.58 -14.43 4.41
N LEU A 161 -7.72 -15.71 4.06
CA LEU A 161 -7.87 -16.14 2.68
C LEU A 161 -9.34 -16.22 2.31
N GLY A 162 -9.72 -15.52 1.23
CA GLY A 162 -11.08 -15.55 0.71
C GLY A 162 -11.58 -14.17 0.28
N ASP A 163 -12.83 -14.16 -0.18
CA ASP A 163 -13.55 -12.96 -0.56
C ASP A 163 -13.93 -12.15 0.70
N LEU A 164 -13.63 -10.83 0.70
CA LEU A 164 -13.81 -9.97 1.88
C LEU A 164 -15.25 -10.01 2.40
N GLN A 165 -16.21 -9.89 1.50
CA GLN A 165 -17.64 -9.85 1.82
C GLN A 165 -18.14 -11.13 2.50
N GLU A 166 -17.48 -12.26 2.26
CA GLU A 166 -17.82 -13.56 2.84
C GLU A 166 -17.05 -13.82 4.15
N GLU A 167 -15.77 -13.47 4.19
CA GLU A 167 -14.90 -13.78 5.33
C GLU A 167 -15.00 -12.75 6.45
N LEU A 168 -15.20 -11.47 6.14
CA LEU A 168 -15.25 -10.39 7.14
C LEU A 168 -16.28 -10.65 8.27
N PRO A 169 -17.54 -11.05 7.98
CA PRO A 169 -18.52 -11.34 9.03
C PRO A 169 -18.18 -12.56 9.90
N LYS A 170 -17.32 -13.47 9.40
CA LYS A 170 -16.92 -14.68 10.15
C LYS A 170 -15.84 -14.37 11.19
N VAL A 171 -14.99 -13.38 10.91
CA VAL A 171 -13.79 -13.09 11.72
C VAL A 171 -13.95 -11.86 12.62
N LEU A 172 -14.83 -10.93 12.27
CA LEU A 172 -15.04 -9.69 13.02
C LEU A 172 -16.54 -9.49 13.28
N LYS A 173 -16.85 -9.01 14.49
CA LYS A 173 -18.22 -8.70 14.88
C LYS A 173 -18.67 -7.40 14.19
N PRO A 174 -19.99 -7.22 13.98
CA PRO A 174 -20.51 -5.93 13.55
C PRO A 174 -20.07 -4.80 14.47
N HIS A 175 -19.84 -3.61 13.89
CA HIS A 175 -19.48 -2.40 14.62
C HIS A 175 -18.21 -2.49 15.50
N THR A 176 -17.20 -3.27 15.09
CA THR A 176 -15.91 -3.33 15.79
C THR A 176 -14.74 -2.73 15.02
N VAL A 177 -14.91 -2.43 13.73
CA VAL A 177 -13.84 -1.91 12.87
C VAL A 177 -13.82 -0.38 12.86
N ASP A 178 -12.64 0.21 13.00
CA ASP A 178 -12.47 1.66 12.97
C ASP A 178 -12.33 2.20 11.55
N ARG A 179 -11.54 1.51 10.71
CA ARG A 179 -11.20 1.94 9.34
C ARG A 179 -11.18 0.75 8.39
N VAL A 180 -11.63 0.96 7.15
CA VAL A 180 -11.51 -0.02 6.07
C VAL A 180 -10.78 0.60 4.88
N VAL A 181 -9.80 -0.11 4.32
CA VAL A 181 -9.11 0.26 3.07
C VAL A 181 -9.35 -0.82 2.02
N LEU A 182 -9.86 -0.45 0.85
CA LEU A 182 -10.11 -1.36 -0.26
C LEU A 182 -9.24 -0.98 -1.47
N ASP A 183 -8.39 -1.90 -1.92
CA ASP A 183 -7.55 -1.78 -3.14
C ASP A 183 -7.76 -3.01 -4.01
N MET A 184 -8.89 -3.04 -4.72
CA MET A 184 -9.30 -4.20 -5.51
C MET A 184 -10.08 -3.80 -6.75
N LEU A 185 -10.32 -4.75 -7.65
CA LEU A 185 -11.01 -4.49 -8.92
C LEU A 185 -12.48 -4.13 -8.75
N ALA A 186 -13.17 -4.80 -7.81
CA ALA A 186 -14.62 -4.69 -7.60
C ALA A 186 -15.00 -4.33 -6.15
N PRO A 187 -14.53 -3.20 -5.61
CA PRO A 187 -14.78 -2.83 -4.21
C PRO A 187 -16.26 -2.58 -3.88
N TRP A 188 -17.10 -2.29 -4.89
CA TRP A 188 -18.55 -2.13 -4.74
C TRP A 188 -19.24 -3.39 -4.18
N GLU A 189 -18.69 -4.59 -4.42
CA GLU A 189 -19.24 -5.86 -3.94
C GLU A 189 -19.10 -6.03 -2.41
N CYS A 190 -18.28 -5.19 -1.77
CA CYS A 190 -17.95 -5.31 -0.35
C CYS A 190 -18.61 -4.24 0.52
N ILE A 191 -19.29 -3.24 -0.06
CA ILE A 191 -19.72 -2.03 0.66
C ILE A 191 -20.71 -2.35 1.79
N ASP A 192 -21.65 -3.26 1.58
CA ASP A 192 -22.61 -3.67 2.62
C ASP A 192 -21.94 -4.40 3.80
N SER A 193 -21.03 -5.33 3.50
CA SER A 193 -20.27 -6.06 4.52
C SER A 193 -19.37 -5.11 5.32
N VAL A 194 -18.75 -4.15 4.63
CA VAL A 194 -17.94 -3.09 5.24
C VAL A 194 -18.79 -2.18 6.13
N ALA A 195 -19.98 -1.77 5.69
CA ALA A 195 -20.90 -0.96 6.48
C ALA A 195 -21.35 -1.65 7.76
N THR A 196 -21.50 -2.98 7.72
CA THR A 196 -21.86 -3.81 8.87
C THR A 196 -20.72 -3.90 9.88
N ALA A 197 -19.48 -4.07 9.41
CA ALA A 197 -18.31 -4.21 10.28
C ALA A 197 -17.87 -2.89 10.92
N LEU A 198 -18.03 -1.77 10.22
CA LEU A 198 -17.62 -0.44 10.69
C LEU A 198 -18.42 0.02 11.92
N LYS A 199 -17.71 0.59 12.89
CA LYS A 199 -18.30 1.38 13.97
C LYS A 199 -19.06 2.58 13.39
N PRO A 200 -20.13 3.06 14.04
CA PRO A 200 -20.68 4.38 13.76
C PRO A 200 -19.57 5.45 13.79
N GLY A 201 -19.50 6.27 12.75
CA GLY A 201 -18.46 7.28 12.57
C GLY A 201 -17.12 6.75 12.02
N GLY A 202 -16.97 5.43 11.87
CA GLY A 202 -15.83 4.80 11.19
C GLY A 202 -15.76 5.18 9.72
N LEU A 203 -14.64 4.90 9.05
CA LEU A 203 -14.36 5.44 7.72
C LEU A 203 -13.92 4.35 6.75
N VAL A 204 -14.49 4.36 5.55
CA VAL A 204 -14.04 3.53 4.42
C VAL A 204 -13.23 4.39 3.45
N ILE A 205 -12.09 3.87 3.03
CA ILE A 205 -11.21 4.41 1.99
C ILE A 205 -11.19 3.38 0.86
N VAL A 206 -11.44 3.81 -0.36
CA VAL A 206 -11.33 2.95 -1.54
C VAL A 206 -10.34 3.59 -2.51
N TYR A 207 -9.39 2.79 -3.00
CA TYR A 207 -8.43 3.16 -4.03
C TYR A 207 -8.82 2.46 -5.34
N VAL A 208 -9.00 3.24 -6.41
CA VAL A 208 -9.42 2.72 -7.73
C VAL A 208 -8.64 3.37 -8.85
N ALA A 209 -8.35 2.63 -9.92
CA ALA A 209 -7.50 3.11 -11.01
C ALA A 209 -8.26 3.85 -12.12
N THR A 210 -9.59 3.63 -12.24
CA THR A 210 -10.37 4.22 -13.32
C THR A 210 -11.53 5.08 -12.82
N VAL A 211 -11.92 6.07 -13.62
CA VAL A 211 -13.09 6.90 -13.34
C VAL A 211 -14.41 6.12 -13.35
N THR A 212 -14.47 5.02 -14.10
CA THR A 212 -15.65 4.13 -14.10
C THR A 212 -15.78 3.35 -12.80
N GLN A 213 -14.66 2.85 -12.26
CA GLN A 213 -14.64 2.27 -10.92
C GLN A 213 -14.99 3.31 -9.86
N LEU A 214 -14.43 4.53 -9.97
CA LEU A 214 -14.72 5.63 -9.05
C LEU A 214 -16.22 5.96 -9.01
N SER A 215 -16.84 6.12 -10.17
CA SER A 215 -18.27 6.36 -10.31
C SER A 215 -19.09 5.25 -9.66
N ARG A 216 -18.80 3.99 -10.00
CA ARG A 216 -19.52 2.83 -9.48
C ARG A 216 -19.42 2.70 -7.95
N VAL A 217 -18.26 2.99 -7.37
CA VAL A 217 -18.08 2.98 -5.90
C VAL A 217 -18.89 4.09 -5.25
N ALA A 218 -18.86 5.31 -5.79
CA ALA A 218 -19.62 6.43 -5.26
C ALA A 218 -21.13 6.11 -5.23
N GLU A 219 -21.68 5.60 -6.33
CA GLU A 219 -23.09 5.21 -6.40
C GLU A 219 -23.42 4.04 -5.46
N SER A 220 -22.52 3.05 -5.33
CA SER A 220 -22.73 1.94 -4.40
C SER A 220 -22.77 2.41 -2.94
N ILE A 221 -21.89 3.35 -2.56
CA ILE A 221 -21.90 3.97 -1.23
C ILE A 221 -23.22 4.71 -1.01
N ARG A 222 -23.66 5.53 -1.97
CA ARG A 222 -24.93 6.28 -1.88
C ARG A 222 -26.15 5.35 -1.76
N ALA A 223 -26.19 4.30 -2.57
CA ALA A 223 -27.29 3.34 -2.61
C ALA A 223 -27.53 2.67 -1.24
N THR A 224 -26.48 2.45 -0.44
CA THR A 224 -26.66 1.89 0.91
C THR A 224 -27.39 2.81 1.87
N SER A 225 -27.34 4.14 1.66
CA SER A 225 -27.78 5.14 2.65
C SER A 225 -27.14 4.99 4.04
N MET A 226 -26.05 4.22 4.18
CA MET A 226 -25.38 3.92 5.44
C MET A 226 -24.16 4.79 5.70
N PHE A 227 -23.77 5.60 4.73
CA PHE A 227 -22.59 6.46 4.77
C PHE A 227 -22.93 7.93 4.52
N THR A 228 -22.00 8.82 4.86
CA THR A 228 -22.01 10.20 4.39
C THR A 228 -21.81 10.26 2.88
N GLU A 229 -22.05 11.45 2.30
CA GLU A 229 -21.70 11.72 0.91
C GLU A 229 -20.23 11.35 0.65
N PRO A 230 -19.93 10.55 -0.40
CA PRO A 230 -18.57 10.18 -0.71
C PRO A 230 -17.76 11.36 -1.24
N GLU A 231 -16.54 11.50 -0.74
CA GLU A 231 -15.57 12.51 -1.20
C GLU A 231 -14.43 11.83 -1.93
N ALA A 232 -14.09 12.32 -3.12
CA ALA A 232 -13.06 11.73 -3.97
C ALA A 232 -12.02 12.76 -4.43
N PHE A 233 -10.77 12.32 -4.56
CA PHE A 233 -9.68 13.13 -5.08
C PHE A 233 -8.56 12.25 -5.69
N GLU A 234 -7.63 12.88 -6.39
CA GLU A 234 -6.35 12.28 -6.79
C GLU A 234 -5.19 13.22 -6.42
N SER A 235 -3.97 12.69 -6.40
CA SER A 235 -2.77 13.47 -6.08
C SER A 235 -1.68 13.34 -7.14
N LEU A 236 -1.08 14.47 -7.51
CA LEU A 236 0.04 14.54 -8.44
C LEU A 236 1.31 14.98 -7.72
N VAL A 237 2.39 14.23 -7.89
CA VAL A 237 3.72 14.57 -7.36
C VAL A 237 4.66 14.83 -8.54
N ARG A 238 5.18 16.06 -8.63
CA ARG A 238 6.10 16.48 -9.69
C ARG A 238 7.50 16.74 -9.11
N PRO A 239 8.49 15.88 -9.41
CA PRO A 239 9.86 16.08 -8.96
C PRO A 239 10.48 17.35 -9.55
N TRP A 240 11.50 17.87 -8.86
CA TRP A 240 12.27 19.03 -9.31
C TRP A 240 13.73 18.66 -9.50
N HIS A 241 14.30 19.16 -10.59
CA HIS A 241 15.73 19.19 -10.83
C HIS A 241 16.33 20.38 -10.08
N LEU A 242 17.30 20.12 -9.21
CA LEU A 242 17.92 21.11 -8.32
C LEU A 242 19.44 21.11 -8.49
N GLN A 243 19.95 21.58 -9.64
CA GLN A 243 21.39 21.61 -9.91
C GLN A 243 21.87 23.02 -10.24
N GLY A 244 22.52 23.70 -9.27
CA GLY A 244 23.04 25.05 -9.46
C GLY A 244 21.95 26.02 -9.89
N LEU A 245 22.14 26.69 -11.04
CA LEU A 245 21.15 27.59 -11.63
C LEU A 245 20.02 26.85 -12.40
N ALA A 246 20.18 25.56 -12.66
CA ALA A 246 19.15 24.74 -13.30
C ALA A 246 18.17 24.24 -12.23
N VAL A 247 17.27 25.13 -11.80
CA VAL A 247 16.16 24.83 -10.89
C VAL A 247 14.86 24.84 -11.66
N ARG A 248 14.28 23.66 -11.90
CA ARG A 248 13.03 23.50 -12.68
C ARG A 248 12.34 22.17 -12.37
N PRO A 249 11.06 21.99 -12.71
CA PRO A 249 10.44 20.68 -12.70
C PRO A 249 11.19 19.67 -13.58
N GLU A 250 11.14 18.40 -13.20
CA GLU A 250 11.58 17.32 -14.07
C GLU A 250 10.70 17.22 -15.32
N HIS A 251 11.30 16.84 -16.45
CA HIS A 251 10.59 16.78 -17.73
C HIS A 251 9.58 15.63 -17.81
N ARG A 252 9.74 14.60 -16.98
CA ARG A 252 8.86 13.45 -16.91
C ARG A 252 8.35 13.27 -15.50
N MET A 253 7.07 12.93 -15.39
CA MET A 253 6.43 12.57 -14.12
C MET A 253 5.45 11.42 -14.35
N ILE A 254 5.06 10.76 -13.26
CA ILE A 254 3.95 9.82 -13.29
C ILE A 254 2.66 10.65 -13.36
N GLY A 255 1.90 10.48 -14.44
CA GLY A 255 0.70 11.27 -14.70
C GLY A 255 -0.50 10.87 -13.86
N HIS A 256 -0.65 9.57 -13.56
CA HIS A 256 -1.76 9.05 -12.78
C HIS A 256 -1.38 7.71 -12.13
N THR A 257 -2.02 7.40 -11.01
CA THR A 257 -1.91 6.09 -10.33
C THR A 257 -3.29 5.55 -9.98
N GLY A 258 -4.12 6.39 -9.34
CA GLY A 258 -5.50 6.08 -8.99
C GLY A 258 -6.16 7.23 -8.26
N PHE A 259 -7.46 7.07 -8.04
CA PHE A 259 -8.31 7.95 -7.24
C PHE A 259 -8.48 7.35 -5.85
N ILE A 260 -8.66 8.23 -4.87
CA ILE A 260 -9.04 7.88 -3.51
C ILE A 260 -10.45 8.42 -3.29
N ILE A 261 -11.34 7.57 -2.80
CA ILE A 261 -12.70 7.94 -2.38
C ILE A 261 -12.91 7.52 -0.93
N THR A 262 -13.52 8.39 -0.14
CA THR A 262 -13.77 8.17 1.29
C THR A 262 -15.22 8.44 1.64
N ALA A 263 -15.73 7.72 2.64
CA ALA A 263 -17.03 8.00 3.24
C ALA A 263 -17.06 7.54 4.70
N ARG A 264 -17.83 8.25 5.54
CA ARG A 264 -17.97 7.90 6.96
C ARG A 264 -19.26 7.15 7.22
N ARG A 265 -19.17 6.10 8.02
CA ARG A 265 -20.31 5.28 8.44
C ARG A 265 -21.24 6.11 9.33
N LEU A 266 -22.52 6.16 9.00
CA LEU A 266 -23.57 6.77 9.82
C LEU A 266 -23.88 5.89 11.04
N ALA A 267 -24.62 6.42 12.01
CA ALA A 267 -25.19 5.57 13.06
C ALA A 267 -26.39 4.76 12.52
N PRO A 268 -26.70 3.58 13.09
CA PRO A 268 -27.90 2.83 12.72
C PRO A 268 -29.16 3.71 12.82
N GLY A 269 -30.02 3.65 11.80
CA GLY A 269 -31.27 4.43 11.75
C GLY A 269 -31.11 5.93 11.49
N THR A 270 -29.89 6.43 11.24
CA THR A 270 -29.68 7.84 10.87
C THR A 270 -30.22 8.11 9.48
N VAL A 271 -31.05 9.15 9.38
CA VAL A 271 -31.47 9.74 8.11
C VAL A 271 -30.70 11.05 7.94
N LEU A 272 -29.99 11.20 6.82
CA LEU A 272 -29.24 12.42 6.55
C LEU A 272 -30.19 13.61 6.32
N PRO A 273 -29.88 14.81 6.85
CA PRO A 273 -30.56 16.03 6.45
C PRO A 273 -30.38 16.29 4.95
N GLN A 274 -31.36 16.92 4.31
CA GLN A 274 -31.16 17.47 2.97
C GLN A 274 -30.23 18.70 3.05
N PHE A 275 -28.96 18.50 2.76
CA PHE A 275 -28.02 19.60 2.59
C PHE A 275 -28.30 20.25 1.23
N LYS A 276 -28.55 21.57 1.21
CA LYS A 276 -28.78 22.31 -0.04
C LYS A 276 -27.50 22.31 -0.88
N ASN A 277 -27.42 21.45 -1.90
CA ASN A 277 -26.34 21.48 -2.87
C ASN A 277 -26.50 22.69 -3.81
N LYS A 278 -25.42 23.44 -4.03
CA LYS A 278 -25.38 24.57 -4.98
C LYS A 278 -25.32 24.13 -6.45
N VAL A 279 -25.20 22.84 -6.71
CA VAL A 279 -25.12 22.27 -8.07
C VAL A 279 -26.54 21.89 -8.51
N LYS A 280 -27.02 22.46 -9.62
CA LYS A 280 -28.28 22.03 -10.25
C LYS A 280 -28.13 20.55 -10.62
N SER A 281 -29.00 19.69 -10.10
CA SER A 281 -29.05 18.29 -10.51
C SER A 281 -29.44 18.22 -11.98
N THR A 282 -28.53 17.73 -12.82
CA THR A 282 -28.92 17.16 -14.10
C THR A 282 -29.52 15.79 -13.78
N GLU A 283 -30.83 15.62 -13.97
CA GLU A 283 -31.45 14.30 -13.87
C GLU A 283 -30.99 13.46 -15.09
N TYR A 284 -30.42 12.29 -14.84
CA TYR A 284 -29.98 11.35 -15.88
C TYR A 284 -31.03 10.24 -16.02
N SER A 285 -31.27 9.77 -17.24
CA SER A 285 -32.24 8.71 -17.51
C SER A 285 -31.66 7.32 -17.23
N ASP A 286 -32.52 6.31 -17.03
CA ASP A 286 -32.09 4.91 -16.83
C ASP A 286 -31.25 4.36 -18.01
N GLN A 287 -31.47 4.88 -19.22
CA GLN A 287 -30.67 4.53 -20.40
C GLN A 287 -29.24 5.10 -20.33
N ASP A 288 -29.07 6.29 -19.77
CA ASP A 288 -27.75 6.91 -19.58
C ASP A 288 -26.91 6.13 -18.57
N ILE A 289 -27.57 5.56 -17.54
CA ILE A 289 -26.93 4.76 -16.49
C ILE A 289 -26.46 3.39 -17.04
N LEU A 290 -27.28 2.74 -17.87
CA LEU A 290 -26.96 1.43 -18.45
C LEU A 290 -25.81 1.44 -19.45
N ALA A 291 -25.63 2.52 -20.22
CA ALA A 291 -24.57 2.63 -21.23
C ALA A 291 -23.15 2.67 -20.63
N TRP A 292 -23.01 2.96 -19.34
CA TRP A 292 -21.73 3.17 -18.65
C TRP A 292 -21.32 2.03 -17.70
N ASN A 293 -22.09 0.94 -17.62
CA ASN A 293 -21.87 -0.11 -16.63
C ASN A 293 -20.78 -1.13 -17.07
N PRO A 294 -19.90 -1.63 -16.17
CA PRO A 294 -18.75 -2.48 -16.52
C PRO A 294 -19.06 -3.85 -17.12
N GLU A 295 -20.30 -4.33 -17.06
CA GLU A 295 -20.70 -5.61 -17.68
C GLU A 295 -20.45 -5.65 -19.20
N GLY A 296 -20.36 -4.48 -19.86
CA GLY A 296 -19.99 -4.37 -21.28
C GLY A 296 -18.49 -4.33 -21.59
N LEU A 297 -17.60 -4.22 -20.58
CA LEU A 297 -16.21 -3.77 -20.80
C LEU A 297 -15.10 -4.82 -20.55
N GLY A 298 -15.44 -6.08 -20.23
CA GLY A 298 -14.55 -7.26 -20.31
C GLY A 298 -13.17 -7.16 -19.62
N GLU A 299 -13.02 -7.76 -18.43
CA GLU A 299 -11.75 -7.73 -17.68
C GLU A 299 -10.66 -8.67 -18.23
N ARG A 300 -9.38 -8.27 -18.11
CA ARG A 300 -8.20 -9.05 -18.54
C ARG A 300 -7.43 -9.61 -17.33
N LYS A 301 -7.19 -10.93 -17.29
CA LYS A 301 -6.49 -11.64 -16.19
C LYS A 301 -4.95 -11.66 -16.35
N VAL A 302 -4.23 -11.70 -15.23
CA VAL A 302 -2.74 -11.79 -15.15
C VAL A 302 -2.26 -13.25 -15.18
N SER A 303 -1.09 -13.55 -15.77
CA SER A 303 -0.60 -14.92 -16.04
C SER A 303 0.14 -15.62 -14.88
N GLU A 304 -0.19 -16.88 -14.62
CA GLU A 304 0.31 -17.72 -13.50
C GLU A 304 1.84 -17.89 -13.43
N LYS A 305 2.52 -17.97 -14.59
CA LYS A 305 3.99 -18.15 -14.65
C LYS A 305 4.73 -16.99 -13.98
N LYS A 306 4.21 -15.77 -14.10
CA LYS A 306 4.82 -14.56 -13.51
C LYS A 306 4.69 -14.57 -11.98
N LEU A 307 3.58 -15.12 -11.47
CA LEU A 307 3.32 -15.22 -10.04
C LEU A 307 4.30 -16.16 -9.33
N ARG A 308 4.47 -17.39 -9.80
CA ARG A 308 5.36 -18.38 -9.15
C ARG A 308 6.81 -17.91 -8.99
N LYS A 309 7.34 -17.19 -9.98
CA LYS A 309 8.71 -16.63 -9.92
C LYS A 309 8.86 -15.57 -8.83
N THR A 310 7.78 -14.83 -8.56
CA THR A 310 7.79 -13.75 -7.58
C THR A 310 7.72 -14.28 -6.16
N VAL A 311 6.88 -15.30 -5.89
CA VAL A 311 6.79 -15.96 -4.58
C VAL A 311 8.17 -16.36 -4.06
N ARG A 312 8.97 -17.04 -4.89
CA ARG A 312 10.33 -17.48 -4.53
C ARG A 312 11.28 -16.35 -4.12
N LYS A 313 11.12 -15.15 -4.69
CA LYS A 313 11.95 -13.98 -4.36
C LYS A 313 11.53 -13.32 -3.05
N ALA A 314 10.27 -13.44 -2.66
CA ALA A 314 9.75 -12.86 -1.42
C ALA A 314 10.16 -13.68 -0.18
N THR A 315 10.39 -14.98 -0.35
CA THR A 315 10.71 -15.94 0.73
C THR A 315 12.20 -16.22 0.91
N SER A 316 13.05 -15.66 0.05
CA SER A 316 14.53 -15.79 0.07
C SER A 316 15.19 -14.57 0.68
#